data_AF-A0A9D7TM97-F1
#
_entry.id   AF-A0A9D7TM97-F1
#
_cell.length_a   1.000
_cell.length_b   1.000
_cell.length_c   1.000
_cell.angle_alpha   90.00
_cell.angle_beta   90.00
_cell.angle_gamma   90.00
#
_symmetry.space_group_name_H-M   'P 1'
#
loop_
_entity.id
_entity.type
_entity.pdbx_description
1 polymer ?
#
loop_
_entity_poly.entity_id
_entity_poly.type
_entity_poly.pdbx_seq_one_letter_code
_entity_poly.pdbx_strand_id
1 'polypeptide(L)'
;MGGHTFSDKAVSFKPVYHGWFNFPQKLYSELFEKYNHLSFEKNKTGLIDWVKPESKTIAFDKLRTVDNEKEVVLANHNNENYPLTGERKKKYKNIIYPKNTTRIQDFLTDSTRYATFSPPGYYNTKDPRVTQLSRLSHPVKAIIRWVSSQGQDSLLEIEIDYQDADKLKNTKLIISGINLKEIPTLDAGQADDGWKNSMGFGNHTFYETYKHSLSHSSETNPYFSVLTDDNDRWLDSHEIGIDGPLLHWDSQESGLLHIWILSFERHSFVGHYTVKINS
;
A
#
# COMPACT_ATOMS: atom_id res chain seq x y z
N MET A 1 2.76 18.47 12.11
CA MET A 1 3.32 19.37 11.06
C MET A 1 3.07 18.71 9.71
N GLY A 2 2.45 19.39 8.76
CA GLY A 2 2.19 18.85 7.41
C GLY A 2 3.12 19.49 6.38
N GLY A 3 3.37 18.81 5.26
CA GLY A 3 4.15 19.32 4.13
C GLY A 3 3.30 19.40 2.86
N HIS A 4 3.50 20.44 2.05
CA HIS A 4 2.85 20.61 0.74
C HIS A 4 3.87 21.00 -0.33
N THR A 5 3.61 20.61 -1.58
CA THR A 5 4.45 20.97 -2.74
C THR A 5 3.58 21.69 -3.78
N PHE A 6 4.05 22.84 -4.27
CA PHE A 6 3.44 23.56 -5.40
C PHE A 6 4.46 23.66 -6.56
N SER A 7 3.98 23.65 -7.81
CA SER A 7 4.80 23.81 -9.01
C SER A 7 4.29 24.95 -9.88
N ASP A 8 5.20 25.75 -10.43
CA ASP A 8 4.88 26.73 -11.46
C ASP A 8 5.68 26.42 -12.75
N LYS A 9 4.94 26.21 -13.83
CA LYS A 9 5.34 25.94 -15.23
C LYS A 9 5.95 24.57 -15.60
N ALA A 10 5.36 24.01 -16.66
CA ALA A 10 5.78 22.83 -17.38
C ALA A 10 7.21 22.96 -17.91
N VAL A 11 7.97 21.86 -17.85
CA VAL A 11 9.26 21.54 -18.51
C VAL A 11 10.38 21.12 -17.54
N SER A 12 10.37 21.47 -16.25
CA SER A 12 11.15 20.72 -15.25
C SER A 12 10.62 20.93 -13.83
N PHE A 13 10.17 19.86 -13.17
CA PHE A 13 9.74 19.88 -11.77
C PHE A 13 10.96 20.14 -10.85
N LYS A 14 11.24 21.41 -10.54
CA LYS A 14 12.09 21.77 -9.40
C LYS A 14 11.18 22.21 -8.26
N PRO A 15 11.17 21.52 -7.10
CA PRO A 15 10.41 21.98 -5.94
C PRO A 15 10.92 23.36 -5.54
N VAL A 16 10.06 24.37 -5.62
CA VAL A 16 10.43 25.79 -5.45
C VAL A 16 10.52 26.15 -3.96
N TYR A 17 9.81 25.43 -3.09
CA TYR A 17 9.76 25.75 -1.66
C TYR A 17 9.34 24.53 -0.83
N HIS A 18 10.04 24.29 0.28
CA HIS A 18 9.64 23.39 1.36
C HIS A 18 9.60 24.21 2.64
N GLY A 19 8.43 24.34 3.26
CA GLY A 19 8.23 25.20 4.42
C GLY A 19 7.51 24.46 5.55
N TRP A 20 7.91 24.78 6.77
CA TRP A 20 7.23 24.33 7.99
C TRP A 20 6.25 25.41 8.42
N PHE A 21 5.04 25.01 8.80
CA PHE A 21 4.03 25.93 9.32
C PHE A 21 3.46 25.42 10.64
N ASN A 22 3.01 26.35 11.46
CA ASN A 22 2.22 26.03 12.64
C ASN A 22 0.87 25.52 12.17
N PHE A 23 0.55 24.27 12.52
CA PHE A 23 -0.72 23.65 12.14
C PHE A 23 -1.88 24.52 12.66
N PRO A 24 -2.79 25.01 11.78
CA PRO A 24 -3.84 25.93 12.16
C PRO A 24 -4.98 25.17 12.85
N GLN A 25 -4.75 24.73 14.09
CA GLN A 25 -5.64 23.83 14.81
C GLN A 25 -7.08 24.34 14.90
N LYS A 26 -7.28 25.65 15.12
CA LYS A 26 -8.60 26.27 15.16
C LYS A 26 -9.36 26.09 13.84
N LEU A 27 -8.71 26.36 12.71
CA LEU A 27 -9.33 26.19 11.39
C LEU A 27 -9.63 24.71 11.13
N TYR A 28 -8.69 23.82 11.48
CA TYR A 28 -8.90 22.38 11.34
C TYR A 28 -10.10 21.90 12.15
N SER A 29 -10.24 22.31 13.42
CA SER A 29 -11.39 21.94 14.25
C SER A 29 -12.70 22.46 13.67
N GLU A 30 -12.75 23.72 13.22
CA GLU A 30 -13.95 24.30 12.60
C GLU A 30 -14.38 23.55 11.34
N LEU A 31 -13.42 23.17 10.48
CA LEU A 31 -13.69 22.38 9.29
C LEU A 31 -14.13 20.95 9.63
N PHE A 32 -13.46 20.30 10.59
CA PHE A 32 -13.82 18.95 11.03
C PHE A 32 -15.28 18.89 11.49
N GLU A 33 -15.69 19.79 12.39
CA GLU A 33 -17.07 19.81 12.91
C GLU A 33 -18.09 20.14 11.82
N LYS A 34 -17.75 21.06 10.91
CA LYS A 34 -18.62 21.46 9.80
C LYS A 34 -18.93 20.30 8.84
N TYR A 35 -17.92 19.52 8.46
CA TYR A 35 -18.07 18.50 7.42
C TYR A 35 -18.45 17.12 7.98
N ASN A 36 -18.03 16.78 9.21
CA ASN A 36 -18.29 15.46 9.78
C ASN A 36 -19.51 15.47 10.72
N HIS A 37 -20.00 16.63 11.13
CA HIS A 37 -21.07 16.77 12.13
C HIS A 37 -20.74 16.09 13.47
N LEU A 38 -19.45 15.94 13.79
CA LEU A 38 -18.92 15.39 15.03
C LEU A 38 -18.18 16.46 15.81
N SER A 39 -18.20 16.39 17.15
CA SER A 39 -17.43 17.32 17.99
C SER A 39 -15.95 17.03 17.91
N PHE A 40 -15.14 18.06 17.66
CA PHE A 40 -13.69 17.96 17.63
C PHE A 40 -13.15 17.51 18.99
N GLU A 41 -13.55 18.16 20.09
CA GLU A 41 -13.02 17.86 21.42
C GLU A 41 -13.29 16.41 21.85
N LYS A 42 -14.43 15.82 21.45
CA LYS A 42 -14.74 14.41 21.74
C LYS A 42 -13.88 13.42 20.93
N ASN A 43 -13.36 13.84 19.78
CA ASN A 43 -12.57 12.99 18.88
C ASN A 43 -11.08 13.36 18.83
N LYS A 44 -10.69 14.40 19.57
CA LYS A 44 -9.38 15.06 19.51
C LYS A 44 -8.20 14.11 19.61
N THR A 45 -8.25 13.14 20.53
CA THR A 45 -7.17 12.16 20.70
C THR A 45 -6.88 11.41 19.41
N GLY A 46 -7.91 10.90 18.71
CA GLY A 46 -7.71 10.20 17.44
C GLY A 46 -7.37 11.10 16.25
N LEU A 47 -7.61 12.41 16.36
CA LEU A 47 -7.33 13.38 15.30
C LEU A 47 -5.93 14.02 15.42
N ILE A 48 -5.38 14.08 16.63
CA ILE A 48 -4.07 14.70 16.92
C ILE A 48 -3.01 13.64 17.18
N ASP A 49 -3.35 12.62 17.94
CA ASP A 49 -2.41 11.60 18.40
C ASP A 49 -2.54 10.33 17.57
N TRP A 50 -1.42 9.63 17.40
CA TRP A 50 -1.46 8.28 16.85
C TRP A 50 -2.04 7.33 17.91
N VAL A 51 -3.24 6.83 17.65
CA VAL A 51 -3.88 5.79 18.46
C VAL A 51 -3.69 4.46 17.75
N LYS A 52 -3.00 3.51 18.39
CA LYS A 52 -2.90 2.14 17.89
C LYS A 52 -4.30 1.51 17.92
N PRO A 53 -4.91 1.18 16.78
CA PRO A 53 -6.22 0.55 16.79
C PRO A 53 -6.11 -0.90 17.27
N GLU A 54 -7.18 -1.42 17.85
CA GLU A 54 -7.26 -2.82 18.25
C GLU A 54 -7.46 -3.73 17.03
N SER A 55 -6.74 -4.84 16.95
CA SER A 55 -6.92 -5.89 15.95
C SER A 55 -8.32 -6.52 16.06
N LYS A 56 -9.21 -6.16 15.13
CA LYS A 56 -10.63 -6.59 15.08
C LYS A 56 -10.94 -7.27 13.75
N THR A 57 -11.94 -8.15 13.76
CA THR A 57 -12.41 -8.82 12.54
C THR A 57 -12.99 -7.80 11.57
N ILE A 58 -12.64 -7.94 10.28
CA ILE A 58 -13.18 -7.13 9.20
C ILE A 58 -14.49 -7.75 8.71
N ALA A 59 -15.54 -6.94 8.59
CA ALA A 59 -16.81 -7.34 7.99
C ALA A 59 -16.76 -7.14 6.46
N PHE A 60 -16.12 -8.06 5.73
CA PHE A 60 -15.94 -7.95 4.27
C PHE A 60 -17.25 -7.89 3.48
N ASP A 61 -18.30 -8.51 4.00
CA ASP A 61 -19.67 -8.49 3.46
C ASP A 61 -20.26 -7.07 3.40
N LYS A 62 -19.81 -6.17 4.27
CA LYS A 62 -20.19 -4.75 4.22
C LYS A 62 -19.40 -3.94 3.20
N LEU A 63 -18.27 -4.46 2.75
CA LEU A 63 -17.37 -3.77 1.82
C LEU A 63 -17.64 -4.17 0.39
N ARG A 64 -18.10 -5.40 0.16
CA ARG A 64 -18.29 -5.96 -1.19
C ARG A 64 -19.16 -7.21 -1.18
N THR A 65 -19.72 -7.51 -2.34
CA THR A 65 -20.28 -8.82 -2.69
C THR A 65 -19.26 -9.58 -3.55
N VAL A 66 -19.05 -10.88 -3.28
CA VAL A 66 -18.25 -11.74 -4.16
C VAL A 66 -19.16 -12.35 -5.20
N ASP A 67 -18.92 -12.04 -6.47
CA ASP A 67 -19.71 -12.54 -7.59
C ASP A 67 -19.15 -13.88 -8.10
N ASN A 68 -17.83 -13.98 -8.11
CA ASN A 68 -17.10 -15.18 -8.49
C ASN A 68 -15.72 -15.20 -7.83
N GLU A 69 -15.18 -16.39 -7.58
CA GLU A 69 -13.82 -16.56 -7.08
C GLU A 69 -13.14 -17.78 -7.69
N LYS A 70 -11.81 -17.71 -7.78
CA LYS A 70 -11.00 -18.80 -8.29
C LYS A 70 -9.62 -18.78 -7.65
N GLU A 71 -9.18 -19.94 -7.17
CA GLU A 71 -7.78 -20.15 -6.83
C GLU A 71 -6.94 -20.19 -8.11
N VAL A 72 -5.85 -19.42 -8.13
CA VAL A 72 -4.95 -19.31 -9.28
C VAL A 72 -3.53 -19.74 -8.91
N VAL A 73 -2.79 -20.19 -9.91
CA VAL A 73 -1.36 -20.47 -9.73
C VAL A 73 -0.63 -19.16 -9.46
N LEU A 74 0.04 -19.10 -8.31
CA LEU A 74 0.88 -17.99 -7.90
C LEU A 74 2.34 -18.31 -8.22
N ALA A 75 2.94 -17.58 -9.16
CA ALA A 75 4.38 -17.65 -9.36
C ALA A 75 5.08 -16.64 -8.44
N ASN A 76 6.07 -17.12 -7.69
CA ASN A 76 6.83 -16.32 -6.74
C ASN A 76 8.22 -15.97 -7.31
N HIS A 77 8.46 -14.67 -7.49
CA HIS A 77 9.68 -14.12 -8.06
C HIS A 77 10.59 -13.50 -6.99
N ASN A 78 10.31 -13.69 -5.69
CA ASN A 78 11.08 -13.06 -4.62
C ASN A 78 12.57 -13.44 -4.60
N ASN A 79 12.93 -14.58 -5.18
CA ASN A 79 14.30 -15.06 -5.29
C ASN A 79 15.05 -14.55 -6.53
N GLU A 80 14.38 -13.78 -7.39
CA GLU A 80 14.99 -13.13 -8.55
C GLU A 80 15.74 -11.86 -8.14
N ASN A 81 16.47 -11.28 -9.10
CA ASN A 81 17.25 -10.08 -8.88
C ASN A 81 16.36 -8.90 -8.51
N TYR A 82 16.70 -8.24 -7.40
CA TYR A 82 15.99 -7.08 -6.89
C TYR A 82 16.08 -5.90 -7.87
N PRO A 83 14.94 -5.35 -8.35
CA PRO A 83 14.97 -4.22 -9.27
C PRO A 83 15.31 -2.93 -8.54
N LEU A 84 16.55 -2.45 -8.71
CA LEU A 84 17.04 -1.19 -8.15
C LEU A 84 16.82 -0.02 -9.13
N THR A 85 15.55 0.25 -9.45
CA THR A 85 15.12 1.25 -10.43
C THR A 85 14.35 2.41 -9.79
N GLY A 86 14.12 3.47 -10.58
CA GLY A 86 13.31 4.65 -10.23
C GLY A 86 13.48 5.17 -8.80
N GLU A 87 12.40 5.21 -8.03
CA GLU A 87 12.41 5.77 -6.67
C GLU A 87 13.17 4.88 -5.68
N ARG A 88 13.22 3.57 -5.91
CA ARG A 88 13.93 2.61 -5.05
C ARG A 88 15.44 2.89 -5.06
N LYS A 89 16.00 3.26 -6.22
CA LYS A 89 17.42 3.66 -6.31
C LYS A 89 17.78 4.83 -5.40
N LYS A 90 16.90 5.85 -5.32
CA LYS A 90 17.11 7.02 -4.45
C LYS A 90 16.93 6.67 -2.97
N LYS A 91 15.97 5.79 -2.69
CA LYS A 91 15.55 5.38 -1.34
C LYS A 91 16.38 4.24 -0.74
N TYR A 92 17.22 3.56 -1.53
CA TYR A 92 18.06 2.46 -1.07
C TYR A 92 18.94 2.83 0.13
N LYS A 93 19.41 4.08 0.19
CA LYS A 93 20.18 4.60 1.34
C LYS A 93 19.40 4.58 2.67
N ASN A 94 18.06 4.56 2.62
CA ASN A 94 17.18 4.51 3.78
C ASN A 94 16.96 3.07 4.29
N ILE A 95 17.48 2.05 3.59
CA ILE A 95 17.45 0.67 4.05
C ILE A 95 18.63 0.49 5.03
N ILE A 96 18.32 0.31 6.31
CA ILE A 96 19.33 0.15 7.37
C ILE A 96 19.82 -1.28 7.42
N TYR A 97 18.91 -2.25 7.30
CA TYR A 97 19.22 -3.66 7.22
C TYR A 97 18.10 -4.37 6.41
N PRO A 98 18.40 -5.42 5.63
CA PRO A 98 19.73 -5.93 5.29
C PRO A 98 20.55 -4.97 4.43
N LYS A 99 21.87 -5.18 4.38
CA LYS A 99 22.79 -4.50 3.44
C LYS A 99 23.14 -5.46 2.30
N ASN A 100 23.47 -4.90 1.14
CA ASN A 100 23.88 -5.65 -0.07
C ASN A 100 22.83 -6.65 -0.55
N THR A 101 21.55 -6.33 -0.35
CA THR A 101 20.42 -7.11 -0.84
C THR A 101 20.52 -7.33 -2.35
N THR A 102 20.36 -8.57 -2.78
CA THR A 102 20.34 -8.95 -4.20
C THR A 102 18.98 -9.45 -4.64
N ARG A 103 18.12 -9.87 -3.69
CA ARG A 103 16.79 -10.45 -3.94
C ARG A 103 15.74 -9.83 -3.05
N ILE A 104 14.48 -9.87 -3.46
CA ILE A 104 13.36 -9.42 -2.61
C ILE A 104 13.30 -10.25 -1.32
N GLN A 105 13.55 -11.56 -1.42
CA GLN A 105 13.53 -12.49 -0.29
C GLN A 105 14.43 -12.06 0.88
N ASP A 106 15.56 -11.40 0.59
CA ASP A 106 16.50 -10.94 1.62
C ASP A 106 15.84 -9.96 2.61
N PHE A 107 14.82 -9.21 2.16
CA PHE A 107 14.05 -8.27 3.00
C PHE A 107 13.00 -8.95 3.89
N LEU A 108 12.63 -10.21 3.64
CA LEU A 108 11.47 -10.85 4.26
C LEU A 108 11.81 -11.49 5.61
N THR A 109 12.34 -10.66 6.51
CA THR A 109 12.70 -11.05 7.89
C THR A 109 12.26 -9.98 8.89
N ASP A 110 12.07 -10.35 10.15
CA ASP A 110 11.80 -9.40 11.25
C ASP A 110 13.03 -8.58 11.65
N SER A 111 14.18 -8.83 11.01
CA SER A 111 15.40 -8.04 11.19
C SER A 111 15.51 -6.86 10.22
N THR A 112 14.64 -6.79 9.20
CA THR A 112 14.62 -5.67 8.24
C THR A 112 14.31 -4.36 8.95
N ARG A 113 15.06 -3.31 8.60
CA ARG A 113 15.01 -2.00 9.24
C ARG A 113 15.06 -0.91 8.18
N TYR A 114 14.16 0.05 8.30
CA TYR A 114 14.12 1.25 7.46
C TYR A 114 14.38 2.51 8.27
N ALA A 115 14.98 3.52 7.67
CA ALA A 115 15.04 4.85 8.26
C ALA A 115 13.63 5.43 8.41
N THR A 116 13.41 6.23 9.45
CA THR A 116 12.12 6.86 9.74
C THR A 116 12.15 8.33 9.31
N PHE A 117 11.10 8.81 8.65
CA PHE A 117 10.99 10.24 8.40
C PHE A 117 10.79 11.00 9.73
N SER A 118 11.74 11.87 10.06
CA SER A 118 11.75 12.67 11.29
C SER A 118 11.61 14.15 10.98
N PRO A 119 10.78 14.89 11.74
CA PRO A 119 10.78 16.35 11.68
C PRO A 119 12.14 16.94 12.10
N PRO A 120 12.63 18.03 11.48
CA PRO A 120 12.05 18.75 10.36
C PRO A 120 12.61 18.27 9.01
N GLY A 121 12.21 17.08 8.55
CA GLY A 121 12.30 16.73 7.12
C GLY A 121 13.51 15.92 6.70
N TYR A 122 13.99 15.01 7.55
CA TYR A 122 15.11 14.11 7.20
C TYR A 122 14.79 12.66 7.58
N TYR A 123 15.45 11.72 6.91
CA TYR A 123 15.39 10.31 7.26
C TYR A 123 16.37 10.03 8.39
N ASN A 124 15.84 9.67 9.56
CA ASN A 124 16.61 9.33 10.74
C ASN A 124 16.98 7.84 10.72
N THR A 125 18.28 7.57 10.78
CA THR A 125 18.84 6.21 10.80
C THR A 125 19.13 5.70 12.21
N LYS A 126 19.06 6.58 13.23
CA LYS A 126 19.36 6.25 14.63
C LYS A 126 18.19 5.60 15.36
N ASP A 127 16.97 5.81 14.87
CA ASP A 127 15.74 5.18 15.36
C ASP A 127 14.99 4.52 14.20
N PRO A 128 15.51 3.39 13.69
CA PRO A 128 14.95 2.77 12.51
C PRO A 128 13.61 2.08 12.82
N ARG A 129 12.72 2.09 11.83
CA ARG A 129 11.46 1.36 11.87
C ARG A 129 11.75 -0.14 11.96
N VAL A 130 11.26 -0.76 13.01
CA VAL A 130 11.14 -2.21 13.15
C VAL A 130 9.96 -2.69 12.30
N THR A 131 10.13 -3.81 11.61
CA THR A 131 9.12 -4.40 10.73
C THR A 131 8.87 -5.86 11.07
N GLN A 132 7.74 -6.41 10.62
CA GLN A 132 7.40 -7.83 10.75
C GLN A 132 7.34 -8.52 9.38
N LEU A 133 8.29 -8.20 8.49
CA LEU A 133 8.27 -8.65 7.08
C LEU A 133 8.45 -10.17 6.92
N SER A 134 8.87 -10.90 7.96
CA SER A 134 8.87 -12.37 7.90
C SER A 134 7.48 -12.96 7.62
N ARG A 135 6.41 -12.23 7.95
CA ARG A 135 5.02 -12.61 7.64
C ARG A 135 4.74 -12.83 6.16
N LEU A 136 5.52 -12.21 5.27
CA LEU A 136 5.34 -12.31 3.81
C LEU A 136 6.34 -13.30 3.17
N SER A 137 7.15 -14.00 3.97
CA SER A 137 8.30 -14.77 3.48
C SER A 137 7.96 -16.02 2.67
N HIS A 138 6.79 -16.64 2.90
CA HIS A 138 6.36 -17.83 2.18
C HIS A 138 4.90 -17.69 1.70
N PRO A 139 4.68 -17.09 0.51
CA PRO A 139 3.36 -17.12 -0.12
C PRO A 139 3.02 -18.55 -0.53
N VAL A 140 1.81 -19.00 -0.22
CA VAL A 140 1.37 -20.40 -0.44
C VAL A 140 0.17 -20.53 -1.37
N LYS A 141 -0.65 -19.48 -1.50
CA LYS A 141 -1.88 -19.53 -2.29
C LYS A 141 -2.25 -18.13 -2.77
N ALA A 142 -2.87 -18.05 -3.94
CA ALA A 142 -3.55 -16.85 -4.38
C ALA A 142 -4.98 -17.15 -4.84
N ILE A 143 -5.90 -16.27 -4.45
CA ILE A 143 -7.29 -16.31 -4.87
C ILE A 143 -7.60 -15.00 -5.58
N ILE A 144 -8.21 -15.11 -6.76
CA ILE A 144 -8.75 -13.98 -7.49
C ILE A 144 -10.26 -14.00 -7.33
N ARG A 145 -10.85 -12.83 -7.03
CA ARG A 145 -12.30 -12.67 -7.00
C ARG A 145 -12.74 -11.54 -7.92
N TRP A 146 -13.93 -11.70 -8.46
CA TRP A 146 -14.70 -10.63 -9.06
C TRP A 146 -15.75 -10.19 -8.05
N VAL A 147 -15.76 -8.90 -7.78
CA VAL A 147 -16.56 -8.33 -6.70
C VAL A 147 -17.35 -7.13 -7.18
N SER A 148 -18.47 -6.89 -6.51
CA SER A 148 -19.31 -5.72 -6.70
C SER A 148 -19.33 -4.89 -5.41
N SER A 149 -19.12 -3.58 -5.53
CA SER A 149 -19.05 -2.65 -4.40
C SER A 149 -19.37 -1.22 -4.83
N GLN A 150 -20.06 -0.45 -3.97
CA GLN A 150 -20.38 0.96 -4.21
C GLN A 150 -21.04 1.23 -5.59
N GLY A 151 -21.89 0.30 -6.06
CA GLY A 151 -22.56 0.40 -7.36
C GLY A 151 -21.67 0.14 -8.58
N GLN A 152 -20.45 -0.35 -8.36
CA GLN A 152 -19.54 -0.80 -9.40
C GLN A 152 -19.44 -2.32 -9.37
N ASP A 153 -19.50 -2.94 -10.54
CA ASP A 153 -19.47 -4.40 -10.70
C ASP A 153 -18.16 -4.83 -11.38
N SER A 154 -17.84 -6.12 -11.29
CA SER A 154 -16.67 -6.74 -11.95
C SER A 154 -15.33 -6.11 -11.55
N LEU A 155 -15.21 -5.67 -10.29
CA LEU A 155 -13.95 -5.21 -9.72
C LEU A 155 -13.07 -6.40 -9.34
N LEU A 156 -11.76 -6.26 -9.53
CA LEU A 156 -10.78 -7.26 -9.16
C LEU A 156 -10.49 -7.20 -7.67
N GLU A 157 -10.49 -8.38 -7.04
CA GLU A 157 -9.86 -8.64 -5.77
C GLU A 157 -8.78 -9.72 -5.89
N ILE A 158 -7.66 -9.49 -5.22
CA ILE A 158 -6.52 -10.38 -5.10
C ILE A 158 -6.32 -10.68 -3.63
N GLU A 159 -6.33 -11.96 -3.28
CA GLU A 159 -5.91 -12.46 -1.97
C GLU A 159 -4.64 -13.29 -2.13
N ILE A 160 -3.63 -13.04 -1.30
CA ILE A 160 -2.42 -13.86 -1.19
C ILE A 160 -2.29 -14.32 0.25
N ASP A 161 -2.27 -15.63 0.44
CA ASP A 161 -2.02 -16.24 1.74
C ASP A 161 -0.54 -16.51 1.92
N TYR A 162 -0.04 -16.13 3.08
CA TYR A 162 1.32 -16.36 3.52
C TYR A 162 1.31 -17.27 4.74
N GLN A 163 2.18 -18.28 4.71
CA GLN A 163 2.38 -19.18 5.82
C GLN A 163 3.72 -18.88 6.49
N ASP A 164 3.71 -18.66 7.79
CA ASP A 164 4.95 -18.60 8.56
C ASP A 164 5.52 -20.02 8.72
N ALA A 165 6.84 -20.17 8.80
CA ALA A 165 7.51 -21.47 8.91
C ALA A 165 7.02 -22.24 10.15
N ASP A 166 6.72 -21.52 11.23
CA ASP A 166 6.19 -22.06 12.49
C ASP A 166 4.65 -22.03 12.57
N LYS A 167 3.95 -21.60 11.49
CA LYS A 167 2.49 -21.40 11.42
C LYS A 167 1.89 -20.47 12.51
N LEU A 168 2.73 -19.69 13.19
CA LEU A 168 2.30 -18.78 14.24
C LEU A 168 1.82 -17.42 13.70
N LYS A 169 2.21 -17.07 12.47
CA LYS A 169 1.98 -15.75 11.87
C LYS A 169 1.36 -15.83 10.47
N ASN A 170 0.42 -16.75 10.25
CA ASN A 170 -0.32 -16.77 8.98
C ASN A 170 -0.94 -15.40 8.72
N THR A 171 -0.77 -14.93 7.50
CA THR A 171 -1.13 -13.59 7.10
C THR A 171 -1.80 -13.67 5.73
N LYS A 172 -2.93 -13.00 5.55
CA LYS A 172 -3.55 -12.81 4.24
C LYS A 172 -3.35 -11.36 3.83
N LEU A 173 -2.91 -11.13 2.60
CA LEU A 173 -2.96 -9.82 1.95
C LEU A 173 -4.16 -9.79 1.03
N ILE A 174 -5.08 -8.87 1.26
CA ILE A 174 -6.25 -8.66 0.39
C ILE A 174 -6.12 -7.29 -0.25
N ILE A 175 -6.28 -7.23 -1.56
CA ILE A 175 -6.29 -6.00 -2.37
C ILE A 175 -7.55 -6.06 -3.24
N SER A 176 -8.49 -5.13 -3.05
CA SER A 176 -9.84 -5.24 -3.60
C SER A 176 -10.31 -3.93 -4.22
N GLY A 177 -11.43 -4.01 -4.94
CA GLY A 177 -12.07 -2.87 -5.56
C GLY A 177 -11.28 -2.27 -6.74
N ILE A 178 -10.48 -3.08 -7.42
CA ILE A 178 -9.60 -2.61 -8.50
C ILE A 178 -10.33 -2.67 -9.84
N ASN A 179 -10.39 -1.55 -10.55
CA ASN A 179 -10.84 -1.51 -11.94
C ASN A 179 -9.70 -1.93 -12.87
N LEU A 180 -9.84 -3.08 -13.55
CA LEU A 180 -8.79 -3.62 -14.44
C LEU A 180 -8.33 -2.64 -15.52
N LYS A 181 -9.22 -1.75 -15.98
CA LYS A 181 -8.93 -0.78 -17.04
C LYS A 181 -7.92 0.28 -16.60
N GLU A 182 -7.71 0.43 -15.30
CA GLU A 182 -6.75 1.37 -14.72
C GLU A 182 -5.35 0.76 -14.56
N ILE A 183 -5.23 -0.57 -14.68
CA ILE A 183 -3.95 -1.25 -14.58
C ILE A 183 -3.22 -1.10 -15.92
N PRO A 184 -2.04 -0.46 -15.96
CA PRO A 184 -1.30 -0.29 -17.20
C PRO A 184 -0.63 -1.60 -17.63
N THR A 185 -0.35 -1.72 -18.92
CA THR A 185 0.50 -2.78 -19.49
C THR A 185 1.93 -2.27 -19.61
N LEU A 186 2.89 -2.97 -19.00
CA LEU A 186 4.28 -2.51 -18.87
C LEU A 186 5.26 -3.68 -19.05
N ASP A 187 6.47 -3.36 -19.49
CA ASP A 187 7.61 -4.27 -19.32
C ASP A 187 7.97 -4.39 -17.84
N ALA A 188 8.44 -5.56 -17.39
CA ALA A 188 8.81 -5.80 -15.99
C ALA A 188 9.86 -4.79 -15.45
N GLY A 189 10.76 -4.29 -16.31
CA GLY A 189 11.74 -3.26 -15.94
C GLY A 189 11.16 -1.86 -15.68
N GLN A 190 9.89 -1.65 -16.02
CA GLN A 190 9.14 -0.40 -15.83
C GLN A 190 8.12 -0.50 -14.69
N ALA A 191 8.22 -1.50 -13.82
CA ALA A 191 7.28 -1.72 -12.72
C ALA A 191 7.02 -0.45 -11.88
N ASP A 192 7.97 0.47 -11.74
CA ASP A 192 7.77 1.76 -11.06
C ASP A 192 6.56 2.58 -11.55
N ASP A 193 6.16 2.41 -12.81
CA ASP A 193 5.05 3.12 -13.45
C ASP A 193 3.71 2.38 -13.36
N GLY A 194 3.66 1.26 -12.65
CA GLY A 194 2.43 0.50 -12.42
C GLY A 194 1.37 1.25 -11.62
N TRP A 195 0.15 0.75 -11.68
CA TRP A 195 -0.95 1.19 -10.82
C TRP A 195 -0.57 0.92 -9.37
N LYS A 196 -0.67 1.91 -8.49
CA LYS A 196 -0.17 1.81 -7.12
C LYS A 196 -1.04 2.60 -6.16
N ASN A 197 -1.34 1.99 -5.03
CA ASN A 197 -2.21 2.58 -4.02
C ASN A 197 -1.70 2.20 -2.62
N SER A 198 -2.16 2.88 -1.58
CA SER A 198 -1.77 2.60 -0.19
C SER A 198 -2.63 1.52 0.46
N MET A 199 -2.14 0.94 1.56
CA MET A 199 -2.96 0.09 2.45
C MET A 199 -4.05 0.93 3.13
N GLY A 200 -5.27 0.41 3.28
CA GLY A 200 -6.40 1.06 3.95
C GLY A 200 -7.72 0.93 3.18
N PHE A 201 -8.70 1.78 3.50
CA PHE A 201 -10.05 1.76 2.91
C PHE A 201 -10.34 3.08 2.21
N GLY A 202 -10.90 3.02 1.00
CA GLY A 202 -11.28 4.22 0.23
C GLY A 202 -10.11 5.13 -0.13
N ASN A 203 -8.88 4.65 -0.01
CA ASN A 203 -7.68 5.44 -0.20
C ASN A 203 -7.50 5.86 -1.66
N HIS A 204 -7.02 7.09 -1.82
CA HIS A 204 -6.57 7.63 -3.08
C HIS A 204 -5.16 7.11 -3.40
N THR A 205 -4.86 7.01 -4.68
CA THR A 205 -3.55 6.57 -5.15
C THR A 205 -2.44 7.50 -4.65
N PHE A 206 -1.20 7.00 -4.60
CA PHE A 206 -0.06 7.80 -4.13
C PHE A 206 0.20 9.09 -4.93
N TYR A 207 -0.33 9.15 -6.15
CA TYR A 207 -0.17 10.27 -7.07
C TYR A 207 -1.52 10.58 -7.69
N GLU A 208 -2.10 11.70 -7.31
CA GLU A 208 -3.35 12.16 -7.90
C GLU A 208 -3.28 13.63 -8.29
N THR A 209 -4.18 14.02 -9.18
CA THR A 209 -4.41 15.43 -9.52
C THR A 209 -5.62 15.95 -8.76
N TYR A 210 -5.70 17.27 -8.55
CA TYR A 210 -6.89 17.88 -7.95
C TYR A 210 -8.20 17.55 -8.70
N LYS A 211 -8.14 17.42 -10.03
CA LYS A 211 -9.31 17.02 -10.83
C LYS A 211 -9.71 15.57 -10.56
N HIS A 212 -8.72 14.68 -10.38
CA HIS A 212 -8.97 13.29 -10.01
C HIS A 212 -9.62 13.21 -8.62
N SER A 213 -9.08 13.91 -7.62
CA SER A 213 -9.63 13.90 -6.26
C SER A 213 -11.07 14.41 -6.20
N LEU A 214 -11.44 15.41 -7.01
CA LEU A 214 -12.81 15.91 -7.10
C LEU A 214 -13.80 14.93 -7.74
N SER A 215 -13.33 14.00 -8.58
CA SER A 215 -14.18 13.02 -9.28
C SER A 215 -14.22 11.65 -8.60
N HIS A 216 -13.38 11.43 -7.58
CA HIS A 216 -13.26 10.17 -6.88
C HIS A 216 -13.42 10.42 -5.38
N SER A 217 -14.67 10.41 -4.90
CA SER A 217 -14.95 10.55 -3.46
C SER A 217 -14.47 9.32 -2.71
N SER A 218 -13.82 9.51 -1.55
CA SER A 218 -13.47 8.41 -0.65
C SER A 218 -14.72 7.67 -0.13
N GLU A 219 -15.88 8.34 -0.08
CA GLU A 219 -17.15 7.72 0.34
C GLU A 219 -17.65 6.65 -0.63
N THR A 220 -17.34 6.79 -1.92
CA THR A 220 -17.80 5.89 -2.99
C THR A 220 -16.65 5.10 -3.61
N ASN A 221 -15.45 5.20 -3.05
CA ASN A 221 -14.29 4.49 -3.54
C ASN A 221 -14.33 3.03 -3.07
N PRO A 222 -14.48 2.05 -3.97
CA PRO A 222 -14.59 0.64 -3.59
C PRO A 222 -13.24 0.04 -3.17
N TYR A 223 -12.13 0.74 -3.41
CA TYR A 223 -10.80 0.22 -3.12
C TYR A 223 -10.58 -0.01 -1.63
N PHE A 224 -10.07 -1.18 -1.29
CA PHE A 224 -9.41 -1.40 -0.01
C PHE A 224 -8.24 -2.36 -0.14
N SER A 225 -7.23 -2.20 0.72
CA SER A 225 -6.18 -3.19 0.88
C SER A 225 -5.78 -3.36 2.35
N VAL A 226 -5.76 -4.60 2.81
CA VAL A 226 -5.60 -4.95 4.22
C VAL A 226 -4.75 -6.19 4.39
N LEU A 227 -4.13 -6.31 5.57
CA LEU A 227 -3.52 -7.55 6.04
C LEU A 227 -4.42 -8.13 7.12
N THR A 228 -4.66 -9.44 7.11
CA THR A 228 -5.42 -10.12 8.16
C THR A 228 -4.70 -11.37 8.67
N ASP A 229 -5.08 -11.83 9.86
CA ASP A 229 -4.75 -13.17 10.32
C ASP A 229 -5.78 -14.21 9.83
N ASP A 230 -5.63 -15.46 10.28
CA ASP A 230 -6.55 -16.55 9.93
C ASP A 230 -8.01 -16.34 10.38
N ASN A 231 -8.25 -15.44 11.34
CA ASN A 231 -9.58 -15.10 11.85
C ASN A 231 -10.12 -13.81 11.24
N ASP A 232 -9.54 -13.37 10.13
CA ASP A 232 -9.86 -12.14 9.42
C ASP A 232 -9.76 -10.88 10.29
N ARG A 233 -8.93 -10.93 11.35
CA ARG A 233 -8.62 -9.76 12.17
C ARG A 233 -7.55 -8.94 11.48
N TRP A 234 -7.80 -7.64 11.33
CA TRP A 234 -6.88 -6.76 10.64
C TRP A 234 -5.53 -6.66 11.40
N LEU A 235 -4.45 -6.61 10.62
CA LEU A 235 -3.09 -6.44 11.09
C LEU A 235 -2.58 -5.07 10.62
N ASP A 236 -1.85 -4.37 11.50
CA ASP A 236 -1.33 -3.05 11.18
C ASP A 236 -0.21 -3.11 10.14
N SER A 237 -0.51 -2.63 8.94
CA SER A 237 0.45 -2.57 7.84
C SER A 237 1.67 -1.71 8.16
N HIS A 238 1.54 -0.69 9.02
CA HIS A 238 2.68 0.11 9.45
C HIS A 238 3.61 -0.70 10.36
N GLU A 239 3.07 -1.55 11.23
CA GLU A 239 3.88 -2.44 12.09
C GLU A 239 4.54 -3.55 11.28
N ILE A 240 3.81 -4.12 10.31
CA ILE A 240 4.36 -5.13 9.41
C ILE A 240 5.42 -4.53 8.48
N GLY A 241 5.23 -3.28 8.06
CA GLY A 241 6.14 -2.54 7.19
C GLY A 241 5.74 -2.57 5.72
N ILE A 242 4.44 -2.52 5.43
CA ILE A 242 3.84 -2.51 4.09
C ILE A 242 3.15 -1.17 3.83
N ASP A 243 3.49 -0.51 2.72
CA ASP A 243 2.89 0.77 2.32
C ASP A 243 1.73 0.56 1.33
N GLY A 244 1.82 -0.46 0.46
CA GLY A 244 0.72 -0.83 -0.44
C GLY A 244 1.14 -1.65 -1.65
N PRO A 245 0.19 -2.04 -2.52
CA PRO A 245 0.46 -2.77 -3.74
C PRO A 245 0.92 -1.88 -4.90
N LEU A 246 1.57 -2.51 -5.87
CA LEU A 246 1.79 -2.00 -7.21
C LEU A 246 1.47 -3.11 -8.22
N LEU A 247 0.69 -2.79 -9.24
CA LEU A 247 0.15 -3.72 -10.23
C LEU A 247 0.46 -3.25 -11.65
N HIS A 248 0.76 -4.19 -12.54
CA HIS A 248 0.76 -3.95 -13.99
C HIS A 248 0.51 -5.25 -14.75
N TRP A 249 -0.08 -5.15 -15.93
CA TRP A 249 -0.12 -6.26 -16.88
C TRP A 249 1.25 -6.44 -17.53
N ASP A 250 1.60 -7.69 -17.84
CA ASP A 250 2.80 -7.99 -18.62
C ASP A 250 2.60 -7.58 -20.09
N SER A 251 3.63 -6.97 -20.68
CA SER A 251 3.62 -6.49 -22.07
C SER A 251 3.81 -7.59 -23.12
N GLN A 252 4.39 -8.72 -22.74
CA GLN A 252 4.72 -9.85 -23.61
C GLN A 252 3.72 -11.00 -23.45
N GLU A 253 3.10 -11.15 -22.27
CA GLU A 253 2.19 -12.23 -21.95
C GLU A 253 0.79 -11.72 -21.56
N SER A 254 -0.15 -11.76 -22.50
CA SER A 254 -1.53 -11.33 -22.28
C SER A 254 -2.19 -12.02 -21.07
N GLY A 255 -2.82 -11.23 -20.20
CA GLY A 255 -3.51 -11.72 -19.01
C GLY A 255 -2.60 -12.11 -17.85
N LEU A 256 -1.28 -11.97 -17.97
CA LEU A 256 -0.35 -12.13 -16.84
C LEU A 256 -0.32 -10.82 -16.04
N LEU A 257 -0.76 -10.86 -14.78
CA LEU A 257 -0.74 -9.73 -13.87
C LEU A 257 0.48 -9.83 -12.96
N HIS A 258 1.28 -8.77 -12.91
CA HIS A 258 2.34 -8.59 -11.93
C HIS A 258 1.80 -7.90 -10.68
N ILE A 259 2.14 -8.46 -9.52
CA ILE A 259 1.77 -7.96 -8.21
C ILE A 259 3.05 -7.71 -7.42
N TRP A 260 3.31 -6.45 -7.11
CA TRP A 260 4.47 -6.01 -6.33
C TRP A 260 4.01 -5.45 -5.00
N ILE A 261 4.74 -5.71 -3.93
CA ILE A 261 4.41 -5.20 -2.59
C ILE A 261 5.45 -4.16 -2.19
N LEU A 262 4.99 -2.94 -1.89
CA LEU A 262 5.84 -1.82 -1.47
C LEU A 262 6.03 -1.85 0.04
N SER A 263 7.28 -1.75 0.49
CA SER A 263 7.60 -1.65 1.91
C SER A 263 7.21 -0.27 2.47
N PHE A 264 7.28 -0.13 3.79
CA PHE A 264 7.19 1.14 4.53
C PHE A 264 7.89 2.30 3.79
N GLU A 265 7.14 3.39 3.61
CA GLU A 265 7.54 4.58 2.85
C GLU A 265 8.08 4.29 1.43
N ARG A 266 7.67 3.18 0.82
CA ARG A 266 8.13 2.71 -0.51
C ARG A 266 9.64 2.56 -0.62
N HIS A 267 10.33 2.20 0.46
CA HIS A 267 11.79 2.06 0.45
C HIS A 267 12.28 0.90 -0.42
N SER A 268 11.56 -0.22 -0.44
CA SER A 268 11.89 -1.37 -1.26
C SER A 268 10.63 -2.10 -1.75
N PHE A 269 10.85 -3.10 -2.61
CA PHE A 269 9.86 -4.13 -2.89
C PHE A 269 10.09 -5.28 -1.92
N VAL A 270 8.99 -5.75 -1.33
CA VAL A 270 8.92 -6.85 -0.34
C VAL A 270 7.93 -7.92 -0.79
N GLY A 271 7.76 -8.04 -2.10
CA GLY A 271 6.98 -9.07 -2.77
C GLY A 271 6.95 -8.81 -4.27
N HIS A 272 7.14 -9.86 -5.08
CA HIS A 272 6.87 -9.86 -6.52
C HIS A 272 6.29 -11.21 -6.90
N TYR A 273 5.06 -11.15 -7.39
CA TYR A 273 4.29 -12.31 -7.79
C TYR A 273 3.67 -12.11 -9.16
N THR A 274 3.39 -13.21 -9.85
CA THR A 274 2.54 -13.17 -11.03
C THR A 274 1.40 -14.16 -10.93
N VAL A 275 0.26 -13.78 -11.50
CA VAL A 275 -0.94 -14.61 -11.61
C VAL A 275 -1.52 -14.47 -13.00
N LYS A 276 -2.07 -15.56 -13.54
CA LYS A 276 -2.78 -15.54 -14.82
C LYS A 276 -4.26 -15.25 -14.59
N ILE A 277 -4.73 -14.13 -15.12
CA ILE A 277 -6.15 -13.77 -15.14
C ILE A 277 -6.65 -14.03 -16.55
N ASN A 278 -7.46 -15.08 -16.69
CA ASN A 278 -8.15 -15.34 -17.95
C ASN A 278 -9.42 -14.49 -17.96
N SER A 279 -9.46 -13.51 -18.85
CA SER A 279 -10.67 -12.77 -19.22
C SER A 279 -11.68 -13.68 -19.91
#